data_AF-Q8DTG6-F1
#
_entry.id   AF-Q8DTG6-F1
#
_cell.length_a   1.000
_cell.length_b   1.000
_cell.length_c   1.000
_cell.angle_alpha   90.00
_cell.angle_beta   90.00
_cell.angle_gamma   90.00
#
_symmetry.space_group_name_H-M   'P 1'
#
loop_
_entity.id
_entity.type
_entity.pdbx_description
1 polymer ?
#
loop_
_entity_poly.entity_id
_entity_poly.type
_entity_poly.pdbx_seq_one_letter_code
_entity_poly.pdbx_strand_id
1 'polypeptide(L)'
;MKIKRYFPPKRQVYSLLKMLFLQITVSENGYSTKMTSFDDYLTKANQLEQKLLIEIKTSSQDSKKIMAHFLNKYAKPIKHQIHSLDYHLIDKVKKYDKSLVAYFILPYKSIFSRTKANGYTMEYFSLDQNFMTKLLTNHKKIYAWTVNNESVMTGMILMGVNGIITDYLTTSQGENQR
;
A
#
# COMPACT_ATOMS: atom_id res chain seq x y z
N MET A 1 -7.48 -10.80 -3.22
CA MET A 1 -8.98 -10.80 -3.25
C MET A 1 -9.62 -9.38 -3.21
N LYS A 2 -10.65 -9.04 -4.01
CA LYS A 2 -11.45 -7.78 -3.90
C LYS A 2 -12.69 -7.99 -3.01
N ILE A 3 -12.70 -7.42 -1.80
CA ILE A 3 -13.87 -7.41 -0.91
C ILE A 3 -14.75 -6.21 -1.26
N LYS A 4 -16.01 -6.44 -1.67
CA LYS A 4 -17.00 -5.37 -1.82
C LYS A 4 -17.41 -4.88 -0.42
N ARG A 5 -17.21 -3.59 -0.15
CA ARG A 5 -17.44 -2.95 1.15
C ARG A 5 -18.94 -2.72 1.37
N TYR A 6 -19.46 -3.10 2.53
CA TYR A 6 -20.85 -2.86 2.94
C TYR A 6 -20.87 -1.96 4.18
N PHE A 7 -21.65 -0.88 4.16
CA PHE A 7 -21.78 0.07 5.29
C PHE A 7 -23.23 0.18 5.75
N PRO A 8 -23.58 -0.28 6.97
CA PRO A 8 -24.92 -0.12 7.53
C PRO A 8 -25.06 1.11 8.45
N PRO A 9 -26.29 1.59 8.71
CA PRO A 9 -26.53 2.96 9.17
C PRO A 9 -26.52 3.22 10.69
N LYS A 10 -26.28 2.23 11.58
CA LYS A 10 -26.42 2.40 13.06
C LYS A 10 -25.25 1.80 13.86
N ARG A 11 -24.85 2.46 14.97
CA ARG A 11 -23.71 2.08 15.85
C ARG A 11 -23.79 0.66 16.42
N GLN A 12 -24.97 0.21 16.83
CA GLN A 12 -25.18 -1.14 17.38
C GLN A 12 -25.06 -2.22 16.30
N VAL A 13 -25.52 -1.91 15.08
CA VAL A 13 -25.35 -2.75 13.89
C VAL A 13 -23.86 -2.82 13.50
N TYR A 14 -23.09 -1.76 13.74
CA TYR A 14 -21.65 -1.72 13.45
C TYR A 14 -20.83 -2.68 14.33
N SER A 15 -21.16 -2.85 15.62
CA SER A 15 -20.43 -3.81 16.47
C SER A 15 -20.75 -5.26 16.07
N LEU A 16 -22.01 -5.56 15.75
CA LEU A 16 -22.45 -6.86 15.26
C LEU A 16 -21.82 -7.20 13.91
N LEU A 17 -21.78 -6.28 12.95
CA LEU A 17 -21.06 -6.53 11.69
C LEU A 17 -19.57 -6.68 11.92
N LYS A 18 -18.96 -5.86 12.79
CA LYS A 18 -17.53 -6.01 13.12
C LYS A 18 -17.24 -7.42 13.66
N MET A 19 -18.08 -7.93 14.56
CA MET A 19 -17.95 -9.30 15.07
C MET A 19 -18.14 -10.35 13.96
N LEU A 20 -19.12 -10.17 13.08
CA LEU A 20 -19.36 -11.09 11.95
C LEU A 20 -18.17 -11.09 10.98
N PHE A 21 -17.60 -9.93 10.65
CA PHE A 21 -16.42 -9.83 9.79
C PHE A 21 -15.22 -10.54 10.39
N LEU A 22 -14.97 -10.41 11.70
CA LEU A 22 -13.86 -11.09 12.38
C LEU A 22 -14.01 -12.62 12.45
N GLN A 23 -15.20 -13.16 12.11
CA GLN A 23 -15.41 -14.59 11.98
C GLN A 23 -15.17 -15.11 10.56
N ILE A 24 -15.03 -14.24 9.56
CA ILE A 24 -14.76 -14.64 8.18
C ILE A 24 -13.33 -15.17 8.08
N THR A 25 -13.19 -16.41 7.63
CA THR A 25 -11.89 -16.95 7.21
C THR A 25 -11.61 -16.50 5.78
N VAL A 26 -10.43 -15.92 5.59
CA VAL A 26 -9.89 -15.53 4.29
C VAL A 26 -8.77 -16.49 3.93
N SER A 27 -8.75 -16.95 2.68
CA SER A 27 -7.74 -17.89 2.18
C SER A 27 -7.08 -17.35 0.91
N GLU A 28 -5.75 -17.43 0.84
CA GLU A 28 -4.95 -17.03 -0.33
C GLU A 28 -3.65 -17.85 -0.34
N ASN A 29 -3.24 -18.37 -1.50
CA ASN A 29 -2.00 -19.13 -1.69
C ASN A 29 -1.76 -20.28 -0.68
N GLY A 30 -2.81 -21.02 -0.31
CA GLY A 30 -2.73 -22.14 0.64
C GLY A 30 -2.73 -21.74 2.12
N TYR A 31 -2.67 -20.44 2.42
CA TYR A 31 -2.80 -19.91 3.78
C TYR A 31 -4.26 -19.54 4.05
N SER A 32 -4.69 -19.70 5.30
CA SER A 32 -6.01 -19.27 5.77
C SER A 32 -5.87 -18.54 7.10
N THR A 33 -6.58 -17.43 7.25
CA THR A 33 -6.61 -16.67 8.50
C THR A 33 -7.99 -16.07 8.73
N LYS A 34 -8.34 -15.83 10.00
CA LYS A 34 -9.51 -15.02 10.30
C LYS A 34 -9.23 -13.58 9.90
N MET A 35 -10.22 -12.91 9.32
CA MET A 35 -10.13 -11.50 9.03
C MET A 35 -9.82 -10.75 10.33
N THR A 36 -8.80 -9.91 10.30
CA THR A 36 -8.35 -9.13 11.46
C THR A 36 -8.68 -7.66 11.26
N SER A 37 -8.79 -6.91 12.35
CA SER A 37 -8.94 -5.47 12.24
C SER A 37 -7.61 -4.83 11.84
N PHE A 38 -7.67 -3.67 11.17
CA PHE A 38 -6.45 -2.93 10.85
C PHE A 38 -5.70 -2.47 12.11
N ASP A 39 -6.41 -2.20 13.22
CA ASP A 39 -5.81 -1.86 14.51
C ASP A 39 -4.90 -2.98 15.02
N ASP A 40 -5.40 -4.22 15.00
CA ASP A 40 -4.67 -5.39 15.48
C ASP A 40 -3.48 -5.71 14.57
N TYR A 41 -3.69 -5.63 13.24
CA TYR A 41 -2.62 -5.83 12.27
C TYR A 41 -1.50 -4.79 12.42
N LEU A 42 -1.87 -3.51 12.53
CA LEU A 42 -0.93 -2.41 12.73
C LEU A 42 -0.16 -2.58 14.04
N THR A 43 -0.85 -2.95 15.11
CA THR A 43 -0.22 -3.23 16.41
C THR A 43 0.82 -4.35 16.28
N LYS A 44 0.47 -5.45 15.61
CA LYS A 44 1.41 -6.57 15.42
C LYS A 44 2.59 -6.19 14.53
N ALA A 45 2.35 -5.46 13.44
CA ALA A 45 3.41 -4.96 12.55
C ALA A 45 4.39 -4.07 13.32
N ASN A 46 3.88 -3.19 14.18
CA ASN A 46 4.70 -2.32 15.03
C ASN A 46 5.53 -3.10 16.06
N GLN A 47 4.95 -4.12 16.70
CA GLN A 47 5.67 -5.01 17.62
C GLN A 47 6.81 -5.78 16.91
N LEU A 48 6.65 -6.07 15.62
CA LEU A 48 7.65 -6.75 14.80
C LEU A 48 8.59 -5.79 14.06
N GLU A 49 8.45 -4.47 14.27
CA GLU A 49 9.15 -3.42 13.53
C GLU A 49 9.00 -3.53 11.99
N GLN A 50 7.95 -4.21 11.52
CA GLN A 50 7.66 -4.43 10.12
C GLN A 50 7.03 -3.16 9.52
N LYS A 51 7.75 -2.52 8.59
CA LYS A 51 7.16 -1.41 7.82
C LYS A 51 6.07 -1.94 6.91
N LEU A 52 4.96 -1.20 6.88
CA LEU A 52 3.81 -1.47 6.02
C LEU A 52 3.79 -0.51 4.83
N LEU A 53 3.35 -1.03 3.69
CA LEU A 53 2.80 -0.26 2.58
C LEU A 53 1.28 -0.41 2.62
N ILE A 54 0.57 0.66 2.96
CA ILE A 54 -0.87 0.65 3.24
C ILE A 54 -1.62 1.17 2.02
N GLU A 55 -2.34 0.29 1.33
CA GLU A 55 -3.24 0.68 0.24
C GLU A 55 -4.55 1.25 0.79
N ILE A 56 -4.84 2.51 0.48
CA ILE A 56 -6.13 3.10 0.81
C ILE A 56 -7.01 3.16 -0.43
N LYS A 57 -8.07 2.36 -0.42
CA LYS A 57 -9.12 2.34 -1.44
C LYS A 57 -10.26 3.25 -1.02
N THR A 58 -10.54 4.27 -1.83
CA THR A 58 -11.66 5.20 -1.64
C THR A 58 -12.84 4.82 -2.51
N SER A 59 -14.04 5.20 -2.05
CA SER A 59 -15.30 5.07 -2.78
C SER A 59 -16.07 6.39 -2.71
N SER A 60 -16.89 6.68 -3.72
CA SER A 60 -17.81 7.83 -3.70
C SER A 60 -18.82 7.79 -2.55
N GLN A 61 -19.05 6.60 -1.98
CA GLN A 61 -19.92 6.39 -0.82
C GLN A 61 -19.24 6.69 0.52
N ASP A 62 -17.91 6.89 0.53
CA ASP A 62 -17.18 7.17 1.75
C ASP A 62 -17.52 8.56 2.29
N SER A 63 -17.63 8.67 3.62
CA SER A 63 -17.80 9.97 4.27
C SER A 63 -16.62 10.89 3.96
N LYS A 64 -16.89 12.17 3.67
CA LYS A 64 -15.84 13.20 3.50
C LYS A 64 -14.84 13.28 4.67
N LYS A 65 -15.25 12.84 5.88
CA LYS A 65 -14.44 12.85 7.10
C LYS A 65 -13.55 11.61 7.28
N ILE A 66 -13.80 10.52 6.57
CA ILE A 66 -13.13 9.23 6.83
C ILE A 66 -11.61 9.32 6.72
N MET A 67 -11.11 10.13 5.78
CA MET A 67 -9.67 10.33 5.55
C MET A 67 -9.01 11.12 6.69
N ALA A 68 -9.68 12.16 7.18
CA ALA A 68 -9.18 12.92 8.34
C ALA A 68 -9.13 12.03 9.59
N HIS A 69 -10.15 11.19 9.79
CA HIS A 69 -10.14 10.22 10.90
C HIS A 69 -9.02 9.18 10.75
N PHE A 70 -8.82 8.64 9.55
CA PHE A 70 -7.74 7.70 9.28
C PHE A 70 -6.37 8.33 9.60
N LEU A 71 -6.09 9.52 9.07
CA LEU A 71 -4.82 10.21 9.31
C LEU A 71 -4.62 10.54 10.79
N ASN A 72 -5.64 11.08 11.46
CA ASN A 72 -5.53 11.39 12.89
C ASN A 72 -5.26 10.15 13.75
N LYS A 73 -5.80 8.99 13.37
CA LYS A 73 -5.61 7.76 14.13
C LYS A 73 -4.30 7.04 13.79
N TYR A 74 -3.88 7.03 12.52
CA TYR A 74 -2.83 6.14 12.04
C TYR A 74 -1.60 6.83 11.43
N ALA A 75 -1.60 8.16 11.27
CA ALA A 75 -0.43 8.85 10.69
C ALA A 75 0.75 8.99 11.66
N LYS A 76 0.49 8.99 12.97
CA LYS A 76 1.49 9.22 14.02
C LYS A 76 2.22 7.96 14.54
N PRO A 77 1.62 6.76 14.57
CA PRO A 77 2.35 5.55 14.91
C PRO A 77 3.19 5.05 13.71
N ILE A 78 4.51 5.26 13.78
CA ILE A 78 5.56 4.60 12.98
C ILE A 78 5.63 4.97 11.48
N LYS A 79 6.85 4.89 10.91
CA LYS A 79 7.25 5.24 9.53
C LYS A 79 6.68 4.27 8.47
N HIS A 80 5.37 4.06 8.45
CA HIS A 80 4.69 3.35 7.38
C HIS A 80 4.55 4.21 6.13
N GLN A 81 4.22 3.57 5.02
CA GLN A 81 4.05 4.21 3.73
C GLN A 81 2.62 4.01 3.27
N ILE A 82 2.09 4.99 2.54
CA ILE A 82 0.72 4.94 2.00
C ILE A 82 0.80 4.88 0.49
N HIS A 83 -0.10 4.14 -0.14
CA HIS A 83 -0.34 4.29 -1.57
C HIS A 83 -1.83 4.23 -1.93
N SER A 84 -2.19 4.87 -3.04
CA SER A 84 -3.58 4.89 -3.52
C SER A 84 -3.64 5.23 -5.01
N LEU A 85 -4.68 4.70 -5.68
CA LEU A 85 -5.11 5.13 -7.01
C LEU A 85 -5.85 6.49 -6.98
N ASP A 86 -6.24 6.98 -5.81
CA ASP A 86 -6.89 8.28 -5.65
C ASP A 86 -5.83 9.37 -5.37
N TYR A 87 -5.57 10.21 -6.38
CA TYR A 87 -4.58 11.28 -6.23
C TYR A 87 -5.02 12.36 -5.22
N HIS A 88 -6.32 12.60 -5.05
CA HIS A 88 -6.80 13.55 -4.04
C HIS A 88 -6.48 13.06 -2.63
N LEU A 89 -6.43 11.75 -2.41
CA LEU A 89 -5.95 11.19 -1.16
C LEU A 89 -4.48 11.53 -0.93
N ILE A 90 -3.63 11.34 -1.94
CA ILE A 90 -2.20 11.68 -1.84
C ILE A 90 -2.03 13.17 -1.48
N ASP A 91 -2.78 14.05 -2.14
CA ASP A 91 -2.77 15.47 -1.84
C ASP A 91 -3.19 15.77 -0.39
N LYS A 92 -4.20 15.07 0.14
CA LYS A 92 -4.63 15.22 1.54
C LYS A 92 -3.57 14.72 2.51
N VAL A 93 -2.93 13.58 2.25
CA VAL A 93 -1.84 13.04 3.08
C VAL A 93 -0.70 14.05 3.15
N LYS A 94 -0.25 14.56 2.00
CA LYS A 94 0.87 15.52 1.93
C LYS A 94 0.54 16.89 2.50
N LYS A 95 -0.73 17.29 2.50
CA LYS A 95 -1.21 18.51 3.19
C LYS A 95 -1.26 18.31 4.71
N TYR A 96 -1.65 17.12 5.17
CA TYR A 96 -1.74 16.79 6.59
C TYR A 96 -0.35 16.76 7.23
N ASP A 97 0.59 16.05 6.62
CA ASP A 97 1.99 16.01 7.06
C ASP A 97 2.90 15.71 5.86
N LYS A 98 3.81 16.65 5.58
CA LYS A 98 4.74 16.53 4.44
C LYS A 98 5.79 15.44 4.64
N SER A 99 6.04 15.00 5.87
CA SER A 99 7.01 13.95 6.19
C SER A 99 6.49 12.53 5.87
N LEU A 100 5.17 12.34 5.84
CA LEU A 100 4.56 11.05 5.50
C LEU A 100 4.93 10.63 4.08
N VAL A 101 5.35 9.38 3.91
CA VAL A 101 5.71 8.81 2.61
C VAL A 101 4.46 8.31 1.92
N ALA A 102 4.11 8.91 0.78
CA ALA A 102 2.94 8.54 0.00
C ALA A 102 3.29 8.32 -1.48
N TYR A 103 2.86 7.20 -2.03
CA TYR A 103 3.03 6.82 -3.43
C TYR A 103 1.70 6.89 -4.18
N PHE A 104 1.73 7.42 -5.39
CA PHE A 104 0.57 7.36 -6.27
C PHE A 104 0.62 6.09 -7.11
N ILE A 105 -0.44 5.27 -7.07
CA ILE A 105 -0.54 4.11 -7.95
C ILE A 105 -0.84 4.63 -9.35
N LEU A 106 0.04 4.38 -10.32
CA LEU A 106 -0.16 4.83 -11.69
C LEU A 106 -1.01 3.81 -12.46
N PRO A 107 -2.22 4.18 -12.91
CA PRO A 107 -3.04 3.28 -13.72
C PRO A 107 -2.56 3.16 -15.18
N TYR A 108 -1.68 4.06 -15.66
CA TYR A 108 -1.10 4.04 -17.01
C TYR A 108 0.26 4.74 -17.07
N LYS A 109 1.03 4.54 -18.17
CA LYS A 109 2.37 5.11 -18.44
C LYS A 109 2.37 6.62 -18.72
N SER A 110 1.74 7.41 -17.86
CA SER A 110 1.90 8.87 -17.89
C SER A 110 2.31 9.37 -16.53
N ILE A 111 3.52 9.94 -16.49
CA ILE A 111 4.03 10.61 -15.31
C ILE A 111 3.34 11.95 -15.23
N PHE A 112 2.69 12.23 -14.10
CA PHE A 112 2.30 13.58 -13.75
C PHE A 112 3.56 14.37 -13.44
N SER A 113 3.97 15.28 -14.34
CA SER A 113 5.21 16.07 -14.25
C SER A 113 5.32 16.91 -12.98
N ARG A 114 4.20 17.14 -12.27
CA ARG A 114 4.15 17.83 -10.99
C ARG A 114 3.26 17.08 -10.00
N THR A 115 3.87 16.21 -9.20
CA THR A 115 3.20 15.50 -8.11
C THR A 115 3.85 15.76 -6.75
N LYS A 116 3.01 15.83 -5.70
CA LYS A 116 3.46 15.88 -4.30
C LYS A 116 3.79 14.49 -3.74
N ALA A 117 3.47 13.42 -4.46
CA ALA A 117 3.82 12.06 -4.08
C ALA A 117 5.34 11.93 -3.94
N ASN A 118 5.79 11.10 -3.01
CA ASN A 118 7.20 10.72 -2.86
C ASN A 118 7.67 9.82 -4.03
N GLY A 119 6.73 9.20 -4.73
CA GLY A 119 7.00 8.30 -5.84
C GLY A 119 5.73 7.70 -6.39
N TYR A 120 5.88 6.59 -7.11
CA TYR A 120 4.78 5.84 -7.67
C TYR A 120 4.84 4.37 -7.32
N THR A 121 3.73 3.66 -7.53
CA THR A 121 3.73 2.20 -7.69
C THR A 121 3.13 1.87 -9.05
N MET A 122 3.74 0.97 -9.80
CA MET A 122 3.33 0.68 -11.18
C MET A 122 3.50 -0.79 -11.56
N GLU A 123 2.70 -1.25 -12.51
CA GLU A 123 2.85 -2.59 -13.07
C GLU A 123 4.25 -2.79 -13.70
N TYR A 124 4.94 -3.89 -13.37
CA TYR A 124 6.37 -4.06 -13.70
C TYR A 124 6.64 -4.05 -15.20
N PHE A 125 5.75 -4.63 -16.01
CA PHE A 125 5.87 -4.67 -17.46
C PHE A 125 5.74 -3.28 -18.09
N SER A 126 5.25 -2.31 -17.32
CA SER A 126 5.16 -0.93 -17.76
C SER A 126 6.44 -0.13 -17.51
N LEU A 127 7.40 -0.66 -16.76
CA LEU A 127 8.66 0.00 -16.45
C LEU A 127 9.70 -0.23 -17.55
N ASP A 128 10.43 0.82 -17.89
CA ASP A 128 11.57 0.80 -18.80
C ASP A 128 12.63 1.82 -18.36
N GLN A 129 13.81 1.77 -18.98
CA GLN A 129 14.93 2.64 -18.60
C GLN A 129 14.63 4.14 -18.78
N ASN A 130 13.80 4.50 -19.76
CA ASN A 130 13.42 5.89 -20.00
C ASN A 130 12.53 6.40 -18.85
N PHE A 131 11.60 5.58 -18.40
CA PHE A 131 10.75 5.88 -17.25
C PHE A 131 11.59 6.00 -15.98
N MET A 132 12.52 5.07 -15.74
CA MET A 132 13.43 5.12 -14.59
C MET A 132 14.29 6.39 -14.57
N THR A 133 14.81 6.81 -15.73
CA THR A 133 15.57 8.06 -15.86
C THR A 133 14.71 9.29 -15.51
N LYS A 134 13.45 9.31 -15.95
CA LYS A 134 12.50 10.37 -15.58
C LYS A 134 12.22 10.41 -14.08
N LEU A 135 12.10 9.25 -13.43
CA LEU A 135 11.90 9.18 -11.98
C LEU A 135 13.11 9.73 -11.22
N LEU A 136 14.32 9.33 -11.61
CA LEU A 136 15.56 9.77 -10.98
C LEU A 136 15.74 11.28 -11.08
N THR A 137 15.55 11.85 -12.27
CA THR A 137 15.64 13.30 -12.52
C THR A 137 14.60 14.12 -11.76
N ASN A 138 13.47 13.52 -11.39
CA ASN A 138 12.41 14.17 -10.60
C ASN A 138 12.45 13.78 -9.11
N HIS A 139 13.52 13.11 -8.66
CA HIS A 139 13.69 12.60 -7.30
C HIS A 139 12.48 11.79 -6.79
N LYS A 140 11.90 10.97 -7.69
CA LYS A 140 10.76 10.09 -7.39
C LYS A 140 11.23 8.65 -7.23
N LYS A 141 10.66 7.98 -6.25
CA LYS A 141 10.83 6.53 -6.04
C LYS A 141 9.78 5.72 -6.80
N ILE A 142 10.04 4.44 -7.05
CA ILE A 142 9.11 3.54 -7.73
C ILE A 142 9.07 2.16 -7.09
N TYR A 143 7.87 1.66 -6.83
CA TYR A 143 7.67 0.24 -6.54
C TYR A 143 7.05 -0.47 -7.76
N ALA A 144 7.58 -1.65 -8.09
CA ALA A 144 7.06 -2.50 -9.13
C ALA A 144 6.04 -3.49 -8.56
N TRP A 145 4.90 -3.67 -9.22
CA TRP A 145 3.90 -4.66 -8.86
C TRP A 145 3.33 -5.38 -10.10
N THR A 146 2.65 -6.50 -10.01
CA THR A 146 3.05 -7.58 -9.11
C THR A 146 4.17 -8.37 -9.79
N VAL A 147 5.30 -8.55 -9.12
CA VAL A 147 6.46 -9.27 -9.66
C VAL A 147 6.51 -10.66 -9.05
N ASN A 148 6.12 -11.66 -9.84
CA ASN A 148 5.93 -13.03 -9.37
C ASN A 148 6.93 -14.04 -9.99
N ASN A 149 7.93 -13.57 -10.73
CA ASN A 149 8.96 -14.40 -11.37
C ASN A 149 10.35 -13.93 -10.92
N GLU A 150 11.22 -14.87 -10.52
CA GLU A 150 12.56 -14.55 -9.99
C GLU A 150 13.47 -13.83 -10.99
N SER A 151 13.45 -14.22 -12.26
CA SER A 151 14.21 -13.55 -13.32
C SER A 151 13.73 -12.12 -13.52
N VAL A 152 12.41 -11.89 -13.49
CA VAL A 152 11.83 -10.54 -13.54
C VAL A 152 12.19 -9.74 -12.30
N MET A 153 12.16 -10.36 -11.11
CA MET A 153 12.55 -9.72 -9.85
C MET A 153 14.00 -9.25 -9.88
N THR A 154 14.91 -10.11 -10.34
CA THR A 154 16.32 -9.77 -10.55
C THR A 154 16.45 -8.62 -11.53
N GLY A 155 15.73 -8.65 -12.65
CA GLY A 155 15.68 -7.56 -13.62
C GLY A 155 15.22 -6.24 -13.02
N MET A 156 14.17 -6.24 -12.18
CA MET A 156 13.67 -5.04 -11.49
C MET A 156 14.69 -4.50 -10.47
N ILE A 157 15.37 -5.38 -9.73
CA ILE A 157 16.44 -4.99 -8.81
C ILE A 157 17.58 -4.33 -9.58
N LEU A 158 18.05 -4.93 -10.67
CA LEU A 158 19.11 -4.38 -11.53
C LEU A 158 18.70 -3.05 -12.18
N MET A 159 17.42 -2.90 -12.54
CA MET A 159 16.86 -1.66 -13.06
C MET A 159 16.78 -0.54 -12.00
N GLY A 160 16.95 -0.87 -10.72
CA GLY A 160 17.03 0.09 -9.62
C GLY A 160 15.68 0.51 -9.05
N VAL A 161 14.65 -0.34 -9.10
CA VAL A 161 13.38 -0.06 -8.41
C VAL A 161 13.58 0.02 -6.90
N ASN A 162 12.77 0.82 -6.20
CA ASN A 162 12.93 1.04 -4.75
C ASN A 162 12.14 0.05 -3.90
N GLY A 163 11.30 -0.78 -4.51
CA GLY A 163 10.51 -1.79 -3.83
C GLY A 163 9.80 -2.69 -4.84
N ILE A 164 9.50 -3.91 -4.40
CA ILE A 164 8.82 -4.93 -5.20
C ILE A 164 7.63 -5.43 -4.40
N ILE A 165 6.46 -5.45 -5.02
CA ILE A 165 5.25 -6.06 -4.49
C ILE A 165 5.09 -7.41 -5.19
N THR A 166 5.05 -8.49 -4.41
CA THR A 166 5.07 -9.88 -4.87
C THR A 166 4.05 -10.69 -4.09
N ASP A 167 3.43 -11.68 -4.74
CA ASP A 167 2.59 -12.68 -4.07
C ASP A 167 3.44 -13.82 -3.48
N TYR A 168 4.71 -13.92 -3.88
CA TYR A 168 5.67 -14.89 -3.37
C TYR A 168 6.60 -14.24 -2.35
N LEU A 169 6.40 -14.60 -1.09
CA LEU A 169 7.40 -14.42 -0.04
C LEU A 169 8.39 -15.57 -0.18
N THR A 170 9.37 -15.46 -1.06
CA THR A 170 10.53 -16.36 -0.98
C THR A 170 11.15 -16.11 0.39
N THR A 171 11.26 -17.15 1.22
CA THR A 171 12.09 -17.12 2.43
C THR A 171 13.55 -17.00 2.01
N SER A 172 13.97 -15.80 1.59
CA SER A 172 15.36 -15.41 1.70
C SER A 172 15.64 -15.22 3.20
N GLN A 173 15.75 -16.34 3.91
CA GLN A 173 16.58 -16.37 5.11
C GLN A 173 17.98 -15.94 4.69
N GLY A 174 18.59 -15.07 5.48
CA GLY A 174 19.80 -14.35 5.11
C GLY A 174 20.93 -15.26 4.67
N GLU A 175 21.36 -15.10 3.42
CA GLU A 175 22.74 -15.36 3.01
C GLU A 175 23.48 -14.03 2.87
N ASN A 176 23.55 -13.30 4.00
CA ASN A 176 24.55 -12.27 4.22
C ASN A 176 25.04 -12.40 5.67
N GLN A 177 25.55 -13.58 5.99
CA GLN A 177 26.57 -13.79 7.00
C GLN A 177 27.54 -14.87 6.47
N ARG A 178 28.55 -14.43 5.72
CA ARG A 178 29.95 -14.86 5.81
C ARG A 178 30.78 -14.02 4.85
#